data_AF-A0A2G6NP07-F1
#
_entry.id   AF-A0A2G6NP07-F1
#
_cell.length_a   1.000
_cell.length_b   1.000
_cell.length_c   1.000
_cell.angle_alpha   90.00
_cell.angle_beta   90.00
_cell.angle_gamma   90.00
#
_symmetry.space_group_name_H-M   'P 1'
#
loop_
_entity.id
_entity.type
_entity.pdbx_description
1 polymer ?
#
loop_
_entity_poly.entity_id
_entity_poly.type
_entity_poly.pdbx_seq_one_letter_code
_entity_poly.pdbx_strand_id
1 'polypeptide(L)'
;IALSGVVVNDSLILVHYANQKRDEGARAREAVLLAGVRRFRPVLLTTVTTFCGLAPMIFETSRQARFMIPMAISLGFGILFATVITLLLIPSFYLFMHDIHIFFSGRQEEPEIAGSRSRRVERLIRGIARK
;
A
#
# COMPACT_ATOMS: atom_id res chain seq x y z
N ILE A 1 10.68 -15.28 -10.99
CA ILE A 1 11.81 -14.64 -10.27
C ILE A 1 11.47 -13.20 -9.86
N ALA A 2 10.98 -12.33 -10.77
CA ALA A 2 10.56 -10.95 -10.43
C ALA A 2 9.49 -10.87 -9.30
N LEU A 3 8.47 -11.73 -9.34
CA LEU A 3 7.43 -11.78 -8.30
C LEU A 3 7.98 -12.14 -6.91
N SER A 4 8.95 -13.04 -6.83
CA SER A 4 9.61 -13.39 -5.57
C SER A 4 10.38 -12.20 -5.00
N GLY A 5 11.07 -11.43 -5.83
CA GLY A 5 11.74 -10.20 -5.38
C GLY A 5 10.79 -9.13 -4.83
N VAL A 6 9.60 -9.00 -5.43
CA VAL A 6 8.54 -8.09 -4.92
C VAL A 6 8.00 -8.57 -3.57
N VAL A 7 7.69 -9.88 -3.45
CA VAL A 7 7.18 -10.46 -2.20
C VAL A 7 8.20 -10.37 -1.06
N VAL A 8 9.48 -10.60 -1.34
CA VAL A 8 10.57 -10.47 -0.36
C VAL A 8 10.75 -9.01 0.06
N ASN A 9 10.69 -8.05 -0.87
CA ASN A 9 10.75 -6.62 -0.55
C ASN A 9 9.56 -6.18 0.32
N ASP A 10 8.35 -6.66 0.02
CA ASP A 10 7.15 -6.36 0.81
C ASP A 10 7.28 -6.93 2.23
N SER A 11 7.84 -8.14 2.38
CA SER A 11 8.10 -8.78 3.69
C SER A 11 9.21 -8.09 4.48
N LEU A 12 10.29 -7.68 3.81
CA LEU A 12 11.40 -6.92 4.42
C LEU A 12 10.90 -5.61 5.02
N ILE A 13 10.03 -4.90 4.30
CA ILE A 13 9.45 -3.64 4.77
C ILE A 13 8.51 -3.86 5.93
N LEU A 14 7.69 -4.91 5.91
CA LEU A 14 6.84 -5.24 7.05
C LEU A 14 7.68 -5.46 8.32
N VAL A 15 8.80 -6.19 8.21
CA VAL A 15 9.72 -6.43 9.33
C VAL A 15 10.43 -5.15 9.77
N HIS A 16 10.89 -4.32 8.82
CA HIS A 16 11.52 -3.04 9.15
C HIS A 16 10.53 -2.11 9.86
N TYR A 17 9.28 -2.12 9.42
CA TYR A 17 8.19 -1.37 10.01
C TYR A 17 7.82 -1.88 11.40
N ALA A 18 7.78 -3.20 11.60
CA ALA A 18 7.54 -3.82 12.91
C ALA A 18 8.66 -3.44 13.91
N ASN A 19 9.92 -3.40 13.48
CA ASN A 19 11.02 -2.93 14.32
C ASN A 19 10.96 -1.42 14.58
N GLN A 20 10.70 -0.59 13.56
CA GLN A 20 10.58 0.86 13.74
C GLN A 20 9.39 1.25 14.62
N LYS A 21 8.27 0.52 14.54
CA LYS A 21 7.11 0.67 15.42
C LYS A 21 7.42 0.40 16.89
N ARG A 22 8.34 -0.54 17.18
CA ARG A 22 8.80 -0.82 18.55
C ARG A 22 9.66 0.32 19.11
N ASP A 23 10.41 1.02 18.25
CA ASP A 23 11.31 2.11 18.65
C ASP A 23 10.64 3.50 18.66
N GLU A 24 9.61 3.74 17.84
CA GLU A 24 9.02 5.08 17.63
C GLU A 24 7.54 5.21 18.04
N GLY A 25 6.88 4.12 18.43
CA GLY A 25 5.55 4.17 19.07
C GLY A 25 4.36 4.52 18.18
N ALA A 26 4.51 4.88 16.89
CA ALA A 26 3.44 4.80 15.88
C ALA A 26 4.01 5.09 14.47
N ARG A 27 3.51 4.42 13.39
CA ARG A 27 2.84 5.14 12.29
C ARG A 27 1.96 4.40 11.25
N ALA A 28 1.25 3.30 11.54
CA ALA A 28 0.61 2.37 10.56
C ALA A 28 0.07 2.95 9.23
N ARG A 29 -0.49 4.16 9.24
CA ARG A 29 -0.83 4.96 8.04
C ARG A 29 0.29 5.07 6.98
N GLU A 30 1.54 5.21 7.38
CA GLU A 30 2.66 5.41 6.46
C GLU A 30 2.89 4.17 5.58
N ALA A 31 2.72 2.98 6.15
CA ALA A 31 2.85 1.74 5.41
C ALA A 31 1.68 1.47 4.47
N VAL A 32 0.45 1.89 4.82
CA VAL A 32 -0.71 1.91 3.89
C VAL A 32 -0.38 2.77 2.66
N LEU A 33 0.16 3.96 2.90
CA LEU A 33 0.46 4.95 1.87
C LEU A 33 1.59 4.46 0.96
N LEU A 34 2.65 3.87 1.54
CA LEU A 34 3.75 3.28 0.81
C LEU A 34 3.31 2.08 -0.05
N ALA A 35 2.43 1.22 0.47
CA ALA A 35 1.88 0.09 -0.25
C ALA A 35 1.02 0.53 -1.45
N GLY A 36 0.17 1.53 -1.26
CA GLY A 36 -0.64 2.12 -2.33
C GLY A 36 0.22 2.70 -3.47
N VAL A 37 1.21 3.54 -3.13
CA VAL A 37 2.09 4.17 -4.12
C VAL A 37 2.92 3.15 -4.89
N ARG A 38 3.39 2.09 -4.22
CA ARG A 38 4.18 1.03 -4.85
C ARG A 38 3.41 0.22 -5.87
N ARG A 39 2.09 0.05 -5.70
CA ARG A 39 1.27 -0.67 -6.70
C ARG A 39 0.66 0.24 -7.76
N PHE A 40 0.32 1.47 -7.40
CA PHE A 40 -0.25 2.44 -8.33
C PHE A 40 0.61 2.60 -9.59
N ARG A 41 1.93 2.75 -9.42
CA ARG A 41 2.88 2.92 -10.54
C ARG A 41 2.86 1.73 -11.52
N PRO A 42 3.15 0.48 -11.13
CA PRO A 42 3.09 -0.68 -12.03
C PRO A 42 1.71 -0.93 -12.65
N VAL A 43 0.62 -0.76 -11.88
CA VAL A 43 -0.74 -1.00 -12.38
C VAL A 43 -1.05 -0.01 -13.50
N LEU A 44 -0.84 1.28 -13.29
CA LEU A 44 -1.04 2.28 -14.34
C LEU A 44 -0.17 2.02 -15.57
N LEU A 45 1.10 1.66 -15.37
CA LEU A 45 2.03 1.37 -16.48
C LEU A 45 1.52 0.20 -17.33
N THR A 46 0.96 -0.82 -16.68
CA THR A 46 0.37 -1.99 -17.35
C THR A 46 -0.90 -1.61 -18.09
N THR A 47 -1.80 -0.84 -17.45
CA THR A 47 -3.05 -0.37 -18.08
C THR A 47 -2.76 0.45 -19.33
N VAL A 48 -1.81 1.40 -19.24
CA VAL A 48 -1.37 2.22 -20.38
C VAL A 48 -0.74 1.36 -21.47
N THR A 49 0.17 0.45 -21.11
CA THR A 49 0.85 -0.42 -22.09
C THR A 49 -0.15 -1.29 -22.86
N THR A 50 -1.12 -1.89 -22.16
CA THR A 50 -2.13 -2.72 -22.81
C THR A 50 -3.07 -1.87 -23.68
N PHE A 51 -3.47 -0.70 -23.21
CA PHE A 51 -4.31 0.20 -24.01
C PHE A 51 -3.57 0.64 -25.29
N CYS A 52 -2.29 1.00 -25.20
CA CYS A 52 -1.46 1.31 -26.35
C CYS A 52 -1.27 0.10 -27.28
N GLY A 53 -1.15 -1.12 -26.75
CA GLY A 53 -1.05 -2.35 -27.55
C GLY A 53 -2.34 -2.72 -28.27
N LEU A 54 -3.50 -2.43 -27.68
CA LEU A 54 -4.82 -2.67 -28.27
C LEU A 54 -5.28 -1.54 -29.20
N ALA A 55 -4.80 -0.31 -29.00
CA ALA A 55 -5.14 0.85 -29.80
C ALA A 55 -4.99 0.61 -31.32
N PRO A 56 -3.84 0.17 -31.87
CA PRO A 56 -3.70 -0.04 -33.31
C PRO A 56 -4.70 -1.09 -33.83
N MET A 57 -4.94 -2.14 -33.05
CA MET A 57 -5.85 -3.22 -33.41
C MET A 57 -7.32 -2.77 -33.47
N ILE A 58 -7.70 -1.77 -32.66
CA ILE A 58 -9.05 -1.16 -32.68
C ILE A 58 -9.21 -0.21 -33.89
N PHE A 59 -8.15 0.45 -34.34
CA PHE A 59 -8.18 1.33 -35.52
C PHE A 59 -8.07 0.56 -36.86
N GLU A 60 -7.70 -0.71 -36.83
CA GLU A 60 -7.56 -1.56 -38.02
C GLU A 60 -8.93 -1.96 -38.61
N THR A 61 -9.22 -1.56 -39.85
CA THR A 61 -10.54 -1.79 -40.51
C THR A 61 -10.58 -3.04 -41.40
N SER A 62 -9.72 -4.03 -41.18
CA SER A 62 -9.69 -5.26 -41.99
C SER A 62 -10.89 -6.19 -41.67
N ARG A 63 -11.38 -6.95 -42.67
CA ARG A 63 -12.52 -7.88 -42.52
C ARG A 63 -12.28 -8.94 -41.45
N GLN A 64 -11.01 -9.30 -41.23
CA GLN A 64 -10.56 -10.24 -40.19
C GLN A 64 -10.45 -9.58 -38.81
N ALA A 65 -10.15 -8.28 -38.76
CA ALA A 65 -10.12 -7.49 -37.53
C ALA A 65 -11.51 -7.26 -36.94
N ARG A 66 -12.58 -7.29 -37.76
CA ARG A 66 -13.96 -7.08 -37.29
C ARG A 66 -14.43 -8.06 -36.21
N PHE A 67 -13.84 -9.26 -36.14
CA PHE A 67 -14.08 -10.22 -35.05
C PHE A 67 -13.17 -10.00 -33.83
N MET A 68 -11.97 -9.43 -34.01
CA MET A 68 -11.07 -9.10 -32.90
C MET A 68 -11.46 -7.79 -32.20
N ILE A 69 -12.03 -6.82 -32.91
CA ILE A 69 -12.47 -5.53 -32.34
C ILE A 69 -13.38 -5.71 -31.10
N PRO A 70 -14.47 -6.50 -31.12
CA PRO A 70 -15.32 -6.67 -29.93
C PRO A 70 -14.60 -7.38 -28.77
N MET A 71 -13.65 -8.27 -29.07
CA MET A 71 -12.82 -8.92 -28.07
C MET A 71 -11.84 -7.93 -27.41
N ALA A 72 -11.18 -7.09 -28.21
CA ALA A 72 -10.26 -6.05 -27.75
C ALA A 72 -10.98 -4.99 -26.89
N ILE A 73 -12.19 -4.58 -27.29
CA ILE A 73 -13.01 -3.64 -26.52
C ILE A 73 -13.40 -4.25 -25.16
N SER A 74 -13.84 -5.51 -25.13
CA SER A 74 -14.16 -6.23 -23.89
C SER A 74 -12.94 -6.29 -22.94
N LEU A 75 -11.78 -6.62 -23.49
CA LEU A 75 -10.53 -6.72 -22.73
C LEU A 75 -10.04 -5.36 -22.24
N GLY A 76 -10.16 -4.31 -23.06
CA GLY A 76 -9.85 -2.93 -22.67
C GLY A 76 -10.73 -2.45 -21.51
N PHE A 77 -12.05 -2.68 -21.59
CA PHE A 77 -12.97 -2.37 -20.50
C PHE A 77 -12.67 -3.20 -19.24
N GLY A 78 -12.40 -4.50 -19.41
CA GLY A 78 -12.05 -5.40 -18.32
C GLY A 78 -10.80 -4.96 -17.55
N ILE A 79 -9.76 -4.52 -18.25
CA ILE A 79 -8.52 -4.01 -17.62
C ILE A 79 -8.76 -2.69 -16.92
N LEU A 80 -9.51 -1.76 -17.52
CA LEU A 80 -9.86 -0.49 -16.85
C LEU A 80 -10.64 -0.76 -15.56
N PHE A 81 -11.63 -1.65 -15.61
CA PHE A 81 -12.42 -2.02 -14.44
C PHE A 81 -11.57 -2.74 -13.38
N ALA A 82 -10.73 -3.70 -13.79
CA ALA A 82 -9.81 -4.40 -12.90
C ALA A 82 -8.79 -3.45 -12.25
N THR A 83 -8.35 -2.40 -12.97
CA THR A 83 -7.46 -1.36 -12.46
C THR A 83 -8.11 -0.61 -11.30
N VAL A 84 -9.38 -0.19 -11.46
CA VAL A 84 -10.15 0.49 -10.40
C VAL A 84 -10.34 -0.43 -9.19
N ILE A 85 -10.76 -1.69 -9.42
CA ILE A 85 -10.90 -2.67 -8.34
C ILE A 85 -9.58 -2.86 -7.61
N THR A 86 -8.48 -3.05 -8.32
CA THR A 86 -7.17 -3.31 -7.71
C THR A 86 -6.69 -2.12 -6.88
N LEU A 87 -6.92 -0.89 -7.35
CA LEU A 87 -6.57 0.33 -6.61
C LEU A 87 -7.38 0.50 -5.32
N LEU A 88 -8.62 0.00 -5.28
CA LEU A 88 -9.44 0.00 -4.06
C LEU A 88 -9.14 -1.21 -3.17
N LEU A 89 -8.92 -2.37 -3.76
CA LEU A 89 -8.73 -3.64 -3.06
C LEU A 89 -7.44 -3.65 -2.25
N ILE A 90 -6.35 -3.06 -2.78
CA ILE A 90 -5.04 -3.03 -2.11
C ILE A 90 -5.07 -2.27 -0.77
N PRO A 91 -5.52 -1.00 -0.70
CA PRO A 91 -5.62 -0.29 0.57
C PRO A 91 -6.58 -1.00 1.53
N SER A 92 -7.70 -1.55 1.04
CA SER A 92 -8.62 -2.35 1.87
C SER A 92 -7.97 -3.61 2.42
N PHE A 93 -7.22 -4.35 1.62
CA PHE A 93 -6.52 -5.57 2.04
C PHE A 93 -5.40 -5.26 3.04
N TYR A 94 -4.72 -4.13 2.87
CA TYR A 94 -3.72 -3.65 3.82
C TYR A 94 -4.37 -3.28 5.16
N LEU A 95 -5.49 -2.55 5.16
CA LEU A 95 -6.25 -2.24 6.37
C LEU A 95 -6.77 -3.50 7.05
N PHE A 96 -7.21 -4.49 6.27
CA PHE A 96 -7.64 -5.79 6.79
C PHE A 96 -6.48 -6.58 7.44
N MET A 97 -5.29 -6.58 6.82
CA MET A 97 -4.08 -7.14 7.44
C MET A 97 -3.70 -6.40 8.72
N HIS A 98 -3.88 -5.07 8.77
CA HIS A 98 -3.67 -4.27 9.97
C HIS A 98 -4.66 -4.66 11.08
N ASP A 99 -5.94 -4.80 10.78
CA ASP A 99 -6.97 -5.24 11.72
C ASP A 99 -6.76 -6.68 12.21
N ILE A 100 -6.37 -7.61 11.33
CA ILE A 100 -6.00 -8.98 11.72
C ILE A 100 -4.80 -8.97 12.67
N HIS A 101 -3.80 -8.14 12.39
CA HIS A 101 -2.63 -8.03 13.27
C HIS A 101 -3.02 -7.47 14.65
N ILE A 102 -3.94 -6.50 14.72
CA ILE A 102 -4.49 -5.99 15.98
C ILE A 102 -5.29 -7.08 16.71
N PHE A 103 -6.06 -7.89 15.98
CA PHE A 103 -6.87 -8.96 16.56
C PHE A 103 -6.02 -10.13 17.08
N PHE A 104 -4.96 -10.52 16.36
CA PHE A 104 -4.02 -11.56 16.79
C PHE A 104 -3.01 -11.05 17.83
N SER A 105 -2.63 -9.77 17.80
CA SER A 105 -1.88 -9.11 18.87
C SER A 105 -2.84 -8.64 19.96
N GLY A 106 -3.41 -9.60 20.71
CA GLY A 106 -4.15 -9.29 21.92
C GLY A 106 -3.34 -8.33 22.81
N ARG A 107 -3.84 -7.10 22.94
CA ARG A 107 -3.50 -6.11 23.98
C ARG A 107 -2.18 -5.34 23.79
N GLN A 108 -2.15 -4.39 22.86
CA GLN A 108 -1.37 -3.15 23.01
C GLN A 108 -1.69 -2.14 21.90
N GLU A 109 -2.75 -1.32 22.07
CA GLU A 109 -2.77 0.09 21.64
C GLU A 109 -3.86 0.79 22.47
N GLU A 110 -3.49 1.35 23.63
CA GLU A 110 -4.26 2.43 24.27
C GLU A 110 -3.57 3.74 23.86
N PRO A 111 -4.23 4.63 23.10
CA PRO A 111 -3.60 5.85 22.63
C PRO A 111 -3.66 6.91 23.74
N GLU A 112 -2.76 6.82 24.73
CA GLU A 112 -2.60 7.88 25.74
C GLU A 112 -1.52 8.88 25.29
N ILE A 113 -2.03 10.03 24.88
CA ILE A 113 -1.32 11.20 24.38
C ILE A 113 -0.34 11.75 25.42
N ALA A 114 0.90 12.01 24.97
CA ALA A 114 1.83 13.05 25.40
C ALA A 114 1.91 13.40 26.91
N GLY A 115 3.05 13.11 27.55
CA GLY A 115 3.42 13.84 28.77
C GLY A 115 4.58 13.30 29.61
N SER A 116 5.04 12.08 29.40
CA SER A 116 5.99 11.46 30.36
C SER A 116 7.45 11.96 30.21
N ARG A 117 7.85 12.44 29.03
CA ARG A 117 9.21 12.97 28.83
C ARG A 117 9.45 14.30 29.57
N SER A 118 8.39 15.09 29.77
CA SER A 118 8.47 16.37 30.52
C SER A 118 8.64 16.14 32.03
N ARG A 119 7.96 15.14 32.62
CA ARG A 119 8.00 14.91 34.08
C ARG A 119 9.33 14.35 34.60
N ARG A 120 10.17 13.76 33.74
CA ARG A 120 11.51 13.29 34.13
C ARG A 120 12.52 14.46 34.11
N VAL A 121 12.43 15.34 33.12
CA VAL A 121 13.24 16.55 33.03
C VAL A 121 12.85 17.55 34.12
N GLU A 122 11.56 17.71 34.40
CA GLU A 122 11.07 18.63 35.45
C GLU A 122 11.45 18.16 36.86
N ARG A 123 11.53 16.84 37.10
CA ARG A 123 12.07 16.28 38.35
C ARG A 123 13.59 16.48 38.49
N LEU A 124 14.32 16.44 37.37
CA LEU A 124 15.75 16.76 37.33
C LEU A 124 16.02 18.24 37.60
N ILE A 125 15.25 19.15 36.97
CA ILE A 125 15.37 20.59 37.19
C ILE A 125 14.98 20.96 38.63
N ARG A 126 13.90 20.37 39.18
CA ARG A 126 13.51 20.57 40.59
C ARG A 126 14.48 19.95 41.60
N GLY A 127 15.27 18.95 41.21
CA GLY A 127 16.33 18.37 42.05
C GLY A 127 17.60 19.23 42.08
N ILE A 128 17.90 19.94 41.00
CA ILE A 128 19.04 20.88 40.93
C ILE A 128 18.72 22.21 41.62
N ALA A 129 17.48 22.70 41.53
CA ALA A 129 17.05 23.95 42.18
C ALA A 129 16.92 23.85 43.73
N ARG A 130 17.12 22.67 44.32
CA ARG A 130 16.98 22.42 45.76
C ARG A 130 18.32 22.09 46.45
N LYS A 131 19.44 22.24 45.75
CA LYS A 131 20.81 22.07 46.25
C LYS A 131 21.59 23.35 46.01
#